data_AF-A0A5N0EPA8-F1
#
_entry.id   AF-A0A5N0EPA8-F1
#
_cell.length_a   1.000
_cell.length_b   1.000
_cell.length_c   1.000
_cell.angle_alpha   90.00
_cell.angle_beta   90.00
_cell.angle_gamma   90.00
#
_symmetry.space_group_name_H-M   'P 1'
#
loop_
_entity.id
_entity.type
_entity.pdbx_description
1 polymer ?
#
loop_
_entity_poly.entity_id
_entity_poly.type
_entity_poly.pdbx_seq_one_letter_code
_entity_poly.pdbx_strand_id
1 'polypeptide(L)'
;MTSIVPDPRSHPYRTGAWRDPHLSARELEVLVAWVKCDSKTQVGKQLYLSIGTVNTHITRIRGKYAAVDRAANTKAALVARALQDGLIELDEL
;
A
#
# COMPACT_ATOMS: atom_id res chain seq x y z
N MET A 1 -15.26 17.06 -43.36
CA MET A 1 -15.52 15.82 -42.60
C MET A 1 -14.26 15.47 -41.82
N THR A 2 -14.11 16.03 -40.63
CA THR A 2 -12.89 15.90 -39.82
C THR A 2 -12.90 14.54 -39.15
N SER A 3 -12.03 13.63 -39.60
CA SER A 3 -11.81 12.34 -38.96
C SER A 3 -11.01 12.60 -37.68
N ILE A 4 -11.68 12.52 -36.52
CA ILE A 4 -11.02 12.32 -35.23
C ILE A 4 -10.49 10.89 -35.26
N VAL A 5 -9.22 10.73 -35.63
CA VAL A 5 -8.46 9.53 -35.29
C VAL A 5 -8.12 9.69 -33.81
N PRO A 6 -8.63 8.83 -32.90
CA PRO A 6 -8.22 8.92 -31.51
C PRO A 6 -6.73 8.57 -31.44
N ASP A 7 -5.92 9.46 -30.87
CA ASP A 7 -4.50 9.20 -30.60
C ASP A 7 -4.41 7.97 -29.67
N PRO A 8 -3.69 6.89 -30.04
CA PRO A 8 -3.51 5.71 -29.20
C PRO A 8 -2.79 6.01 -27.87
N ARG A 9 -2.24 7.22 -27.69
CA ARG A 9 -1.67 7.71 -26.42
C ARG A 9 -2.67 8.44 -25.53
N SER A 10 -3.91 8.62 -25.97
CA SER A 10 -4.99 9.14 -25.14
C SER A 10 -5.46 8.05 -24.17
N HIS A 11 -4.77 7.89 -23.05
CA HIS A 11 -5.30 7.18 -21.88
C HIS A 11 -5.98 8.20 -20.97
N PRO A 12 -7.31 8.40 -21.05
CA PRO A 12 -8.05 9.26 -20.13
C PRO A 12 -8.08 8.72 -18.69
N TYR A 13 -7.41 7.60 -18.41
CA TYR A 13 -7.30 7.01 -17.08
C TYR A 13 -5.94 7.35 -16.48
N ARG A 14 -5.95 8.25 -15.49
CA ARG A 14 -4.84 8.44 -14.55
C ARG A 14 -4.27 7.07 -14.16
N THR A 15 -2.96 6.91 -14.36
CA THR A 15 -2.15 5.70 -14.16
C THR A 15 -2.15 5.14 -12.72
N GLY A 16 -2.98 5.65 -11.81
CA GLY A 16 -3.07 5.25 -10.41
C GLY A 16 -4.27 4.36 -10.07
N ALA A 17 -5.44 4.53 -10.72
CA ALA A 17 -6.66 3.85 -10.29
C ALA A 17 -6.63 2.32 -10.50
N TRP A 18 -5.91 1.84 -11.51
CA TRP A 18 -5.81 0.40 -11.82
C TRP A 18 -4.69 -0.32 -11.06
N ARG A 19 -3.87 0.42 -10.32
CA ARG A 19 -2.80 -0.15 -9.48
C ARG A 19 -3.01 0.14 -7.99
N ASP A 20 -4.24 0.48 -7.61
CA ASP A 20 -4.64 0.63 -6.22
C ASP A 20 -4.79 -0.77 -5.59
N PRO A 21 -4.00 -1.12 -4.55
CA PRO A 21 -4.12 -2.40 -3.85
C PRO A 21 -5.47 -2.60 -3.13
N HIS A 22 -6.34 -1.58 -3.08
CA HIS A 22 -7.65 -1.65 -2.40
C HIS A 22 -7.53 -2.16 -0.96
N LEU A 23 -6.60 -1.56 -0.21
CA LEU A 23 -6.45 -1.82 1.21
C LEU A 23 -7.70 -1.30 1.95
N SER A 24 -8.21 -2.12 2.87
CA SER A 24 -9.23 -1.66 3.82
C SER A 24 -8.65 -0.61 4.77
N ALA A 25 -9.52 0.18 5.41
CA ALA A 25 -9.09 1.15 6.42
C ALA A 25 -8.20 0.51 7.51
N ARG A 26 -8.56 -0.68 7.98
CA ARG A 26 -7.77 -1.38 9.00
C ARG A 26 -6.42 -1.87 8.48
N GLU A 27 -6.33 -2.27 7.21
CA GLU A 27 -5.06 -2.63 6.60
C GLU A 27 -4.14 -1.42 6.40
N LEU A 28 -4.71 -0.25 6.07
CA LEU A 28 -3.96 1.01 6.01
C LEU A 28 -3.39 1.39 7.38
N GLU A 29 -4.21 1.36 8.43
CA GLU A 29 -3.74 1.62 9.81
C GLU A 29 -2.60 0.69 10.21
N VAL A 30 -2.73 -0.61 9.94
CA VAL A 30 -1.67 -1.59 10.24
C VAL A 30 -0.43 -1.34 9.40
N LEU A 31 -0.57 -0.98 8.12
CA LEU A 31 0.56 -0.64 7.26
C LEU A 31 1.33 0.55 7.83
N VAL A 32 0.64 1.66 8.12
CA VAL A 32 1.24 2.89 8.65
C VAL A 32 1.90 2.65 10.01
N ALA A 33 1.25 1.91 10.92
CA ALA A 33 1.85 1.57 12.20
C ALA A 33 3.08 0.66 12.03
N TRP A 34 3.01 -0.32 11.11
CA TRP A 34 4.11 -1.25 10.88
C TRP A 34 5.35 -0.59 10.30
N VAL A 35 5.20 0.34 9.36
CA VAL A 35 6.35 1.05 8.78
C VAL A 35 7.06 1.93 9.81
N LYS A 36 6.30 2.53 10.75
CA LYS A 36 6.81 3.41 11.82
C LYS A 36 7.35 2.70 13.08
N CYS A 37 7.11 1.40 13.24
CA CYS A 37 7.49 0.65 14.44
C CYS A 37 8.61 -0.36 14.17
N ASP A 38 9.54 -0.54 15.09
CA ASP A 38 10.65 -1.51 14.93
C ASP A 38 10.20 -2.97 15.12
N SER A 39 9.08 -3.20 15.79
CA SER A 39 8.59 -4.55 16.09
C SER A 39 7.09 -4.71 15.91
N LYS A 40 6.66 -5.93 15.53
CA LYS A 40 5.24 -6.30 15.43
C LYS A 40 4.53 -6.27 16.78
N THR A 41 5.26 -6.48 17.87
CA THR A 41 4.75 -6.36 19.23
C THR A 41 4.33 -4.92 19.53
N GLN A 42 5.11 -3.92 19.10
CA GLN A 42 4.77 -2.51 19.26
C GLN A 42 3.52 -2.13 18.47
N VAL A 43 3.42 -2.59 17.20
CA VAL A 43 2.19 -2.42 16.40
C VAL A 43 0.98 -3.04 17.09
N GLY A 44 1.14 -4.26 17.62
CA GLY A 44 0.09 -4.95 18.36
C GLY A 44 -0.41 -4.16 19.57
N LYS A 45 0.51 -3.58 20.35
CA LYS A 45 0.17 -2.71 21.48
C LYS A 45 -0.54 -1.44 21.04
N GLN A 46 -0.03 -0.74 20.01
CA GLN A 46 -0.59 0.52 19.53
C GLN A 46 -1.99 0.36 18.95
N LEU A 47 -2.25 -0.74 18.24
CA LEU A 47 -3.52 -1.00 17.56
C LEU A 47 -4.45 -1.95 18.32
N TYR A 48 -4.09 -2.36 19.55
CA TYR A 48 -4.81 -3.35 20.35
C TYR A 48 -5.05 -4.68 19.60
N LEU A 49 -4.01 -5.18 18.93
CA LEU A 49 -4.00 -6.42 18.17
C LEU A 49 -3.06 -7.46 18.78
N SER A 50 -3.40 -8.74 18.62
CA SER A 50 -2.44 -9.82 18.84
C SER A 50 -1.34 -9.77 17.76
N ILE A 51 -0.14 -10.29 18.08
CA ILE A 51 0.96 -10.42 17.11
C ILE A 51 0.54 -11.30 15.92
N GLY A 52 -0.27 -12.35 16.16
CA GLY A 52 -0.84 -13.20 15.11
C GLY A 52 -1.71 -12.40 14.14
N THR A 53 -2.57 -11.52 14.66
CA THR A 53 -3.42 -10.65 13.84
C THR A 53 -2.60 -9.65 13.02
N VAL A 54 -1.55 -9.06 13.61
CA VAL A 54 -0.61 -8.19 12.87
C VAL A 54 0.05 -8.95 11.72
N ASN A 55 0.54 -10.18 11.94
CA ASN A 55 1.11 -11.01 10.88
C ASN A 55 0.10 -11.28 9.76
N THR A 56 -1.13 -11.63 10.11
CA THR A 56 -2.21 -11.87 9.13
C THR A 56 -2.47 -10.64 8.28
N HIS A 57 -2.54 -9.45 8.89
CA HIS A 57 -2.70 -8.20 8.15
C HIS A 57 -1.52 -7.91 7.23
N ILE A 58 -0.27 -8.04 7.70
CA ILE A 58 0.93 -7.84 6.86
C ILE A 58 0.91 -8.78 5.65
N THR A 59 0.57 -10.05 5.85
CA THR A 59 0.47 -11.03 4.74
C THR A 59 -0.61 -10.63 3.74
N ARG A 60 -1.79 -10.20 4.20
CA ARG A 60 -2.89 -9.74 3.32
C ARG A 60 -2.51 -8.47 2.55
N ILE A 61 -1.92 -7.49 3.21
CA ILE A 61 -1.44 -6.24 2.60
C ILE A 61 -0.45 -6.56 1.47
N ARG A 62 0.53 -7.45 1.72
CA ARG A 62 1.50 -7.87 0.70
C ARG A 62 0.82 -8.55 -0.48
N GLY A 63 -0.15 -9.43 -0.21
CA GLY A 63 -0.95 -10.08 -1.25
C GLY A 63 -1.71 -9.08 -2.12
N LYS A 64 -2.32 -8.05 -1.51
CA LYS A 64 -3.03 -6.98 -2.22
C LYS A 64 -2.10 -6.13 -3.09
N TYR A 65 -0.93 -5.75 -2.58
CA TYR A 65 0.09 -5.08 -3.40
C TYR A 65 0.61 -5.96 -4.54
N ALA A 66 0.80 -7.26 -4.32
CA ALA A 66 1.22 -8.17 -5.36
C ALA A 66 0.15 -8.36 -6.45
N ALA A 67 -1.14 -8.36 -6.09
CA ALA A 67 -2.27 -8.49 -7.02
C ALA A 67 -2.38 -7.33 -8.03
N VAL A 68 -1.74 -6.19 -7.75
CA VAL A 68 -1.68 -5.01 -8.62
C VAL A 68 -0.28 -4.74 -9.20
N ASP A 69 0.55 -5.79 -9.28
CA ASP A 69 1.93 -5.75 -9.80
C ASP A 69 2.88 -4.81 -9.02
N ARG A 70 2.61 -4.58 -7.73
CA ARG A 70 3.39 -3.71 -6.83
C ARG A 70 3.93 -4.43 -5.60
N ALA A 71 4.35 -5.70 -5.75
CA ALA A 71 4.79 -6.56 -4.65
C ALA A 71 5.78 -5.90 -3.66
N ALA A 72 5.60 -6.18 -2.37
CA ALA A 72 6.35 -5.58 -1.26
C ALA A 72 6.72 -6.61 -0.18
N ASN A 73 7.69 -7.48 -0.49
CA ASN A 73 7.98 -8.67 0.32
C ASN A 73 8.79 -8.41 1.60
N THR A 74 9.33 -7.20 1.77
CA THR A 74 10.13 -6.78 2.94
C THR A 74 9.47 -5.60 3.66
N LYS A 75 9.92 -5.28 4.89
CA LYS A 75 9.46 -4.06 5.58
C LYS A 75 9.87 -2.81 4.78
N ALA A 76 11.12 -2.76 4.31
CA ALA A 76 11.62 -1.65 3.49
C ALA A 76 10.80 -1.47 2.19
N ALA A 77 10.40 -2.56 1.54
CA ALA A 77 9.53 -2.47 0.36
C ALA A 77 8.14 -1.91 0.72
N LEU A 78 7.57 -2.26 1.87
CA LEU A 78 6.30 -1.67 2.34
C LEU A 78 6.45 -0.18 2.67
N VAL A 79 7.59 0.25 3.25
CA VAL A 79 7.92 1.66 3.44
C VAL A 79 7.92 2.40 2.10
N ALA A 80 8.62 1.87 1.10
CA ALA A 80 8.67 2.45 -0.24
C ALA A 80 7.27 2.56 -0.88
N ARG A 81 6.40 1.56 -0.68
CA ARG A 81 5.01 1.65 -1.16
C ARG A 81 4.19 2.68 -0.40
N ALA A 82 4.31 2.74 0.93
CA ALA A 82 3.62 3.72 1.75
C ALA A 82 4.00 5.16 1.36
N LEU A 83 5.29 5.43 1.08
CA LEU A 83 5.75 6.71 0.55
C LEU A 83 5.19 7.01 -0.85
N GLN A 84 5.25 6.05 -1.77
CA GLN A 84 4.72 6.21 -3.13
C GLN A 84 3.21 6.46 -3.16
N ASP A 85 2.49 5.89 -2.20
CA ASP A 85 1.04 6.02 -2.05
C ASP A 85 0.63 7.23 -1.20
N GLY A 86 1.60 8.01 -0.67
CA GLY A 86 1.34 9.17 0.18
C GLY A 86 0.70 8.83 1.52
N LEU A 87 0.94 7.62 2.03
CA LEU A 87 0.42 7.16 3.33
C LEU A 87 1.29 7.60 4.51
N ILE A 88 2.56 7.91 4.22
CA ILE A 88 3.55 8.46 5.15
C ILE A 88 4.46 9.41 4.38
N GLU A 89 5.12 10.30 5.11
CA GLU A 89 6.17 11.18 4.59
C GLU A 89 7.56 10.73 5.06
N LEU A 90 8.63 11.20 4.40
CA LEU A 90 10.02 10.82 4.71
C LEU A 90 10.47 11.26 6.11
N ASP A 91 9.91 12.33 6.65
CA ASP A 91 10.19 12.88 7.97
C ASP A 91 9.48 12.11 9.11
N GLU A 92 8.60 11.17 8.79
CA GLU A 92 7.87 10.34 9.74
C GLU A 92 8.51 8.96 10.00
N LEU A 93 9.69 8.70 9.43
CA LEU A 93 10.41 7.42 9.49
C LEU A 93 11.36 7.30 10.69
#